data_AF-A0A944LDG0-F1
#
_entry.id   AF-A0A944LDG0-F1
#
_cell.length_a   1.000
_cell.length_b   1.000
_cell.length_c   1.000
_cell.angle_alpha   90.00
_cell.angle_beta   90.00
_cell.angle_gamma   90.00
#
_symmetry.space_group_name_H-M   'P 1'
#
loop_
_entity.id
_entity.type
_entity.pdbx_description
1 polymer ?
#
loop_
_entity_poly.entity_id
_entity_poly.type
_entity_poly.pdbx_seq_one_letter_code
_entity_poly.pdbx_strand_id
1 'polypeptide(L)'
;MRSILAVPIALKTAGAAALNTYSPQPGPVPEDVKKTLLDFTTVAARAVTLGIRLQTQAEKSTDLAAALESRTAIDLAAGVIMAQTGCDQKQAVNILMKASNNRNEKLRDVALTVLARFNGSTTPSTHFDAL
;
A
#
# COMPACT_ATOMS: atom_id res chain seq x y z
N MET A 1 9.42 31.79 21.64
CA MET A 1 8.34 30.89 22.13
C MET A 1 8.42 30.83 23.65
N ARG A 2 7.35 31.15 24.39
CA ARG A 2 7.43 31.34 25.85
C ARG A 2 6.55 30.39 26.68
N SER A 3 5.61 29.69 26.05
CA SER A 3 4.83 28.61 26.67
C SER A 3 4.42 27.57 25.62
N ILE A 4 4.31 26.30 26.02
CA ILE A 4 3.87 25.17 25.20
C ILE A 4 2.89 24.31 26.00
N LEU A 5 1.85 23.82 25.33
CA LEU A 5 0.96 22.78 25.84
C LEU A 5 0.80 21.68 24.79
N ALA A 6 1.12 20.45 25.19
CA ALA A 6 0.92 19.25 24.40
C ALA A 6 -0.26 18.47 24.98
N VAL A 7 -1.28 18.21 24.16
CA VAL A 7 -2.44 17.42 24.54
C VAL A 7 -2.44 16.12 23.72
N PRO A 8 -2.43 14.94 24.36
CA PRO A 8 -2.42 13.68 23.63
C PRO A 8 -3.71 13.50 22.81
N ILE A 9 -3.56 12.93 21.63
CA ILE A 9 -4.66 12.48 20.78
C ILE A 9 -4.69 10.95 20.88
N ALA A 10 -5.75 10.42 21.50
CA ALA A 10 -5.89 8.99 21.72
C ALA A 10 -6.24 8.25 20.41
N LEU A 11 -5.24 7.69 19.74
CA LEU A 11 -5.40 6.85 18.57
C LEU A 11 -5.37 5.37 19.01
N LYS A 12 -6.47 4.64 18.81
CA LYS A 12 -6.60 3.25 19.32
C LYS A 12 -5.68 2.24 18.62
N THR A 13 -5.35 2.47 17.35
CA THR A 13 -4.75 1.43 16.49
C THR A 13 -3.63 1.93 15.59
N ALA A 14 -3.21 3.18 15.72
CA ALA A 14 -2.39 3.85 14.69
C ALA A 14 -1.16 4.60 15.23
N GLY A 15 -0.70 4.25 16.43
CA GLY A 15 0.44 4.90 17.07
C GLY A 15 0.04 6.05 18.01
N ALA A 16 0.96 6.98 18.27
CA ALA A 16 0.77 8.10 19.18
C ALA A 16 0.70 9.42 18.41
N ALA A 17 -0.25 10.29 18.78
CA ALA A 17 -0.34 11.63 18.25
C ALA A 17 -0.59 12.62 19.39
N ALA A 18 -0.21 13.88 19.20
CA ALA A 18 -0.44 14.95 20.14
C ALA A 18 -0.71 16.26 19.40
N LEU A 19 -1.55 17.10 19.99
CA LEU A 19 -1.76 18.48 19.58
C LEU A 19 -0.83 19.38 20.39
N ASN A 20 0.12 20.03 19.70
CA ASN A 20 1.00 21.02 20.31
C ASN A 20 0.45 22.42 20.06
N THR A 21 0.31 23.18 21.12
CA THR A 21 -0.07 24.58 21.09
C THR A 21 1.05 25.43 21.67
N TYR A 22 1.29 26.57 21.02
CA TYR A 22 2.41 27.45 21.33
C TYR A 22 1.88 28.84 21.63
N SER A 23 2.33 29.44 22.72
CA SER A 23 1.92 30.80 23.11
C SER A 23 3.13 31.74 23.23
N PRO A 24 2.99 33.00 22.75
CA PRO A 24 3.99 34.04 23.00
C PRO A 24 3.91 34.60 24.42
N GLN A 25 2.79 34.42 25.13
CA GLN A 25 2.63 34.85 26.51
C GLN A 25 3.17 33.79 27.49
N PRO A 26 4.05 34.17 28.43
CA PRO A 26 4.47 33.27 29.50
C PRO A 26 3.34 33.10 30.52
N GLY A 27 3.21 31.91 31.11
CA GLY A 27 2.25 31.66 32.18
C GLY A 27 1.48 30.35 32.02
N PRO A 28 0.70 29.97 33.04
CA PRO A 28 -0.14 28.78 33.00
C PRO A 28 -1.19 28.91 31.90
N VAL A 29 -1.45 27.81 31.19
CA VAL A 29 -2.54 27.77 30.22
C VAL A 29 -3.88 27.82 30.96
N PRO A 30 -4.80 28.73 30.59
CA PRO A 30 -6.13 28.79 31.16
C PRO A 30 -6.90 27.46 31.06
N GLU A 31 -7.70 27.12 32.07
CA GLU A 31 -8.41 25.84 32.12
C GLU A 31 -9.50 25.71 31.03
N ASP A 32 -10.13 26.81 30.64
CA ASP A 32 -11.05 26.86 29.51
C ASP A 32 -10.35 26.48 28.20
N VAL A 33 -9.14 27.02 27.97
CA VAL A 33 -8.32 26.66 26.81
C VAL A 33 -7.92 25.19 26.85
N LYS A 34 -7.50 24.66 28.00
CA LYS A 34 -7.18 23.23 28.15
C LYS A 34 -8.40 22.36 27.82
N LYS A 35 -9.58 22.72 28.32
CA LYS A 35 -10.83 22.00 28.06
C LYS A 35 -11.18 22.02 26.57
N THR A 36 -11.12 23.18 25.92
CA THR A 36 -11.35 23.30 24.48
C THR A 36 -10.38 22.44 23.68
N LEU A 37 -9.10 22.40 24.07
CA LEU A 37 -8.11 21.57 23.39
C LEU A 37 -8.38 20.07 23.59
N LEU A 38 -8.81 19.63 24.77
CA LEU A 38 -9.22 18.24 25.03
C LEU A 38 -10.46 17.83 24.22
N ASP A 39 -11.45 18.73 24.12
CA ASP A 39 -12.64 18.49 23.30
C ASP A 39 -12.26 18.39 21.81
N PHE A 40 -11.35 19.26 21.36
CA PHE A 40 -10.82 19.22 20.01
C PHE A 40 -10.03 17.95 19.73
N THR A 41 -9.17 17.48 20.65
CA THR A 41 -8.40 16.24 20.43
C THR A 41 -9.31 15.03 20.29
N THR A 42 -10.50 15.03 20.90
CA THR A 42 -11.51 13.99 20.73
C THR A 42 -12.06 13.96 19.29
N VAL A 43 -12.34 15.13 18.70
CA VAL A 43 -12.79 15.23 17.30
C VAL A 43 -11.65 14.87 16.34
N ALA A 44 -10.45 15.41 16.59
CA ALA A 44 -9.27 15.12 15.80
C ALA A 44 -8.94 13.62 15.80
N ALA A 45 -9.04 12.94 16.94
CA ALA A 45 -8.84 11.50 17.06
C ALA A 45 -9.76 10.70 16.13
N ARG A 46 -11.03 11.10 16.01
CA ARG A 46 -12.00 10.45 15.11
C ARG A 46 -11.62 10.63 13.64
N ALA A 47 -11.32 11.87 13.24
CA ALA A 47 -10.94 12.20 11.87
C ALA A 47 -9.66 11.46 11.44
N VAL A 48 -8.62 11.50 12.28
CA VAL A 48 -7.35 10.82 12.03
C VAL A 48 -7.54 9.31 11.96
N THR A 49 -8.31 8.73 12.90
CA THR A 49 -8.60 7.29 12.88
C THR A 49 -9.33 6.86 11.61
N LEU A 50 -10.28 7.68 11.12
CA LEU A 50 -10.99 7.39 9.87
C LEU A 50 -10.05 7.46 8.66
N GLY A 51 -9.23 8.51 8.56
CA GLY A 51 -8.26 8.65 7.48
C GLY A 51 -7.30 7.46 7.40
N ILE A 52 -6.78 7.03 8.55
CA ILE A 52 -5.87 5.86 8.63
C ILE A 52 -6.57 4.58 8.19
N ARG A 53 -7.81 4.35 8.62
CA ARG A 53 -8.58 3.16 8.19
C ARG A 53 -8.82 3.14 6.68
N LEU A 54 -9.18 4.28 6.10
CA LEU A 54 -9.39 4.39 4.65
C LEU A 54 -8.09 4.12 3.88
N GLN A 55 -6.98 4.71 4.32
CA GLN A 55 -5.68 4.47 3.71
C GLN A 55 -5.29 2.99 3.79
N THR A 56 -5.35 2.37 4.97
CA THR A 56 -5.00 0.95 5.14
C THR A 56 -5.90 0.03 4.31
N GLN A 57 -7.17 0.36 4.15
CA GLN A 57 -8.08 -0.43 3.32
C GLN A 57 -7.78 -0.27 1.82
N ALA A 58 -7.47 0.93 1.37
CA ALA A 58 -7.03 1.18 0.00
C ALA A 58 -5.72 0.45 -0.31
N GLU A 59 -4.71 0.55 0.56
CA GLU A 59 -3.42 -0.14 0.44
C GLU A 59 -3.61 -1.66 0.31
N LYS A 60 -4.41 -2.27 1.20
CA LYS A 60 -4.72 -3.71 1.13
C LYS A 60 -5.38 -4.11 -0.19
N SER A 61 -6.29 -3.29 -0.71
CA SER A 61 -6.94 -3.55 -1.99
C SER A 61 -5.95 -3.47 -3.15
N THR A 62 -5.05 -2.48 -3.13
CA THR A 62 -3.99 -2.31 -4.14
C THR A 62 -2.99 -3.46 -4.10
N ASP A 63 -2.56 -3.88 -2.91
CA ASP A 63 -1.63 -5.00 -2.73
C ASP A 63 -2.24 -6.31 -3.24
N LEU A 64 -3.51 -6.57 -2.93
CA LEU A 64 -4.22 -7.75 -3.42
C LEU A 64 -4.35 -7.74 -4.94
N ALA A 65 -4.76 -6.61 -5.53
CA ALA A 65 -4.85 -6.46 -6.98
C ALA A 65 -3.49 -6.68 -7.65
N ALA A 66 -2.42 -6.07 -7.12
CA ALA A 66 -1.07 -6.23 -7.63
C ALA A 66 -0.56 -7.68 -7.53
N ALA A 67 -0.91 -8.41 -6.46
CA ALA A 67 -0.58 -9.82 -6.31
C ALA A 67 -1.33 -10.70 -7.31
N LEU A 68 -2.61 -10.43 -7.56
CA LEU A 68 -3.41 -11.15 -8.56
C LEU A 68 -2.91 -10.92 -9.99
N GLU A 69 -2.64 -9.66 -10.36
CA GLU A 69 -2.04 -9.31 -11.65
C GLU A 69 -0.68 -9.98 -11.87
N SER A 70 0.16 -10.02 -10.82
CA SER A 70 1.44 -10.70 -10.85
C SER A 70 1.28 -12.19 -11.19
N ARG A 71 0.32 -12.87 -10.53
CA ARG A 71 0.04 -14.28 -10.76
C ARG A 71 -0.49 -14.53 -12.17
N THR A 72 -1.43 -13.71 -12.66
CA THR A 72 -1.95 -13.83 -14.03
C THR A 72 -0.84 -13.69 -15.07
N ALA A 73 0.03 -12.68 -14.95
CA ALA A 73 1.13 -12.49 -15.88
C ALA A 73 2.13 -13.66 -15.87
N ILE A 74 2.48 -14.17 -14.68
CA ILE A 74 3.40 -15.30 -14.54
C ILE A 74 2.80 -16.58 -15.15
N ASP A 75 1.54 -16.89 -14.85
CA ASP A 75 0.88 -18.10 -15.35
C ASP A 75 0.72 -18.06 -16.89
N LEU A 76 0.35 -16.91 -17.46
CA LEU A 76 0.29 -16.72 -18.91
C LEU A 76 1.67 -16.84 -19.58
N ALA A 77 2.70 -16.21 -19.01
CA ALA A 77 4.05 -16.31 -19.54
C ALA A 77 4.60 -17.74 -19.47
N ALA A 78 4.30 -18.46 -18.38
CA ALA A 78 4.61 -19.88 -18.27
C ALA A 78 3.89 -20.69 -19.35
N GLY A 79 2.60 -20.40 -19.62
CA GLY A 79 1.83 -20.96 -20.73
C GLY A 79 2.51 -20.79 -22.09
N VAL A 80 2.95 -19.57 -22.40
CA VAL A 80 3.68 -19.25 -23.63
C VAL A 80 5.00 -20.02 -23.73
N ILE A 81 5.76 -20.13 -22.64
CA ILE A 81 7.02 -20.88 -22.60
C ILE A 81 6.76 -22.37 -22.82
N MET A 82 5.78 -22.96 -22.13
CA MET A 82 5.39 -24.37 -22.32
C MET A 82 5.06 -24.65 -23.79
N ALA A 83 4.29 -23.76 -24.44
CA ALA A 83 3.94 -23.92 -25.85
C ALA A 83 5.16 -23.82 -26.79
N GLN A 84 6.17 -23.03 -26.46
CA GLN A 84 7.37 -22.86 -27.30
C GLN A 84 8.41 -23.97 -27.12
N THR A 85 8.61 -24.44 -25.89
CA THR A 85 9.68 -25.40 -25.57
C THR A 85 9.19 -26.83 -25.40
N GLY A 86 7.88 -27.04 -25.29
CA GLY A 86 7.27 -28.33 -24.98
C GLY A 86 7.54 -28.81 -23.56
N CYS A 87 7.99 -27.91 -22.66
CA CYS A 87 8.33 -28.25 -21.29
C CYS A 87 7.08 -28.28 -20.38
N ASP A 88 7.21 -28.90 -19.20
CA ASP A 88 6.15 -28.84 -18.20
C ASP A 88 6.05 -27.47 -17.51
N GLN A 89 4.99 -27.25 -16.74
CA GLN A 89 4.75 -25.98 -16.04
C GLN A 89 5.86 -25.65 -15.04
N LYS A 90 6.39 -26.64 -14.32
CA LYS A 90 7.44 -26.43 -13.31
C LYS A 90 8.73 -25.98 -13.98
N GLN A 91 9.06 -26.56 -15.13
CA GLN A 91 10.19 -26.16 -15.95
C GLN A 91 10.00 -24.75 -16.51
N ALA A 92 8.82 -24.40 -17.00
CA ALA A 92 8.52 -23.06 -17.51
C ALA A 92 8.67 -21.98 -16.42
N VAL A 93 8.12 -22.21 -15.22
CA VAL A 93 8.28 -21.29 -14.09
C VAL A 93 9.75 -21.19 -13.65
N ASN A 94 10.49 -22.30 -13.65
CA ASN A 94 11.93 -22.28 -13.38
C ASN A 94 12.72 -21.44 -14.41
N ILE A 95 12.34 -21.46 -15.68
CA ILE A 95 12.94 -20.62 -16.72
C ILE A 95 12.70 -19.14 -16.41
N LEU A 96 11.46 -18.76 -16.05
CA LEU A 96 11.14 -17.39 -15.63
C LEU A 96 11.95 -16.96 -14.39
N MET A 97 12.04 -17.81 -13.37
CA MET A 97 12.83 -17.51 -12.17
C MET A 97 14.32 -17.33 -12.48
N LYS A 98 14.89 -18.19 -13.33
CA LYS A 98 16.28 -18.03 -13.79
C LYS A 98 16.48 -16.70 -14.52
N ALA A 99 15.56 -16.33 -15.40
CA ALA A 99 15.62 -15.06 -16.12
C ALA A 99 15.50 -13.84 -15.19
N SER A 100 14.57 -13.90 -14.23
CA SER A 100 14.40 -12.89 -13.18
C SER A 100 15.67 -12.72 -12.34
N ASN A 101 16.24 -13.81 -11.85
CA ASN A 101 17.47 -13.76 -11.06
C ASN A 101 18.66 -13.24 -11.87
N ASN A 102 18.81 -13.69 -13.13
CA ASN A 102 19.92 -13.28 -13.97
C ASN A 102 19.86 -11.79 -14.36
N ARG A 103 18.65 -11.21 -14.41
CA ARG A 103 18.44 -9.78 -14.69
C ARG A 103 18.30 -8.93 -13.44
N ASN A 104 18.21 -9.55 -12.27
CA ASN A 104 17.86 -8.89 -11.01
C ASN A 104 16.56 -8.05 -11.12
N GLU A 105 15.57 -8.57 -11.84
CA GLU A 105 14.26 -7.95 -12.08
C GLU A 105 13.16 -8.74 -11.38
N LYS A 106 12.05 -8.09 -11.01
CA LYS A 106 10.92 -8.79 -10.41
C LYS A 106 10.36 -9.81 -11.40
N LEU A 107 9.99 -10.99 -10.90
CA LEU A 107 9.46 -12.09 -11.72
C LEU A 107 8.27 -11.68 -12.60
N ARG A 108 7.38 -10.83 -12.07
CA ARG A 108 6.26 -10.22 -12.80
C ARG A 108 6.71 -9.45 -14.04
N ASP A 109 7.74 -8.62 -13.91
CA ASP A 109 8.20 -7.72 -14.98
C ASP A 109 8.86 -8.53 -16.11
N VAL A 110 9.59 -9.58 -15.75
CA VAL A 110 10.11 -10.56 -16.71
C VAL A 110 8.97 -11.28 -17.44
N ALA A 111 7.94 -11.71 -16.72
CA ALA A 111 6.76 -12.34 -17.33
C ALA A 111 6.05 -11.39 -18.30
N LEU A 112 5.84 -10.12 -17.93
CA LEU A 112 5.30 -9.09 -18.81
C LEU A 112 6.16 -8.87 -20.05
N THR A 113 7.49 -8.90 -19.91
CA THR A 113 8.42 -8.78 -21.04
C THR A 113 8.31 -9.95 -22.02
N VAL A 114 8.06 -11.16 -21.52
CA VAL A 114 7.77 -12.33 -22.36
C VAL A 114 6.47 -12.11 -23.13
N LEU A 115 5.41 -11.66 -22.45
CA LEU A 115 4.09 -11.46 -23.04
C LEU A 115 4.03 -10.28 -24.03
N ALA A 116 4.82 -9.24 -23.82
CA ALA A 116 4.93 -8.08 -24.72
C ALA A 116 5.41 -8.45 -26.13
N ARG A 117 6.03 -9.62 -26.32
CA ARG A 117 6.44 -10.14 -27.63
C ARG A 117 5.28 -10.74 -28.43
N PHE A 118 4.18 -11.07 -27.76
CA PHE A 118 3.02 -11.76 -28.34
C PHE A 118 1.78 -10.87 -28.39
N ASN A 119 1.67 -9.91 -27.47
CA ASN A 119 0.60 -8.93 -27.44
C ASN A 119 1.15 -7.61 -27.96
N GLY A 120 0.61 -7.11 -29.08
CA GLY A 120 0.82 -5.72 -29.49
C GLY A 120 0.31 -4.79 -28.39
N SER A 121 1.19 -4.41 -27.45
CA SER A 121 0.97 -3.38 -26.44
C SER A 121 -0.30 -3.49 -25.59
N THR A 122 -0.64 -4.69 -25.09
CA THR A 122 -1.67 -4.85 -24.04
C THR A 122 -1.13 -5.68 -22.88
N THR A 123 -0.90 -5.01 -21.75
CA THR A 123 -0.61 -5.63 -20.46
C THR A 123 -1.76 -6.58 -20.13
N PRO A 124 -1.50 -7.86 -19.78
CA PRO A 124 -2.56 -8.77 -19.35
C PRO A 124 -3.24 -8.19 -18.11
N SER A 125 -4.56 -7.99 -18.15
CA SER A 125 -5.35 -7.57 -16.99
C SER A 125 -6.14 -8.75 -16.45
N THR A 126 -6.21 -8.86 -15.13
CA THR A 126 -7.11 -9.80 -14.47
C THR A 126 -8.53 -9.25 -14.59
N HIS A 127 -9.43 -9.94 -15.30
CA HIS A 127 -10.86 -9.58 -15.33
C HIS A 127 -11.56 -10.13 -14.08
N PHE A 128 -12.13 -9.24 -13.27
CA PHE A 128 -13.04 -9.58 -12.18
C PHE A 128 -14.41 -8.96 -12.49
N ASP A 129 -15.40 -9.80 -12.78
CA ASP A 129 -16.80 -9.38 -12.78
C ASP A 129 -17.29 -9.37 -11.33
N ALA A 130 -17.53 -8.18 -10.79
CA ALA A 130 -18.21 -8.04 -9.50
C ALA A 130 -19.69 -8.38 -9.71
N LEU A 131 -20.13 -9.49 -9.12
CA LEU A 131 -21.55 -9.87 -8.97
C LEU A 131 -22.29 -8.92 -8.03
#